data_AF-A0A9J5XJ67-F1
#
_entry.id   AF-A0A9J5XJ67-F1
#
_cell.length_a   1.000
_cell.length_b   1.000
_cell.length_c   1.000
_cell.angle_alpha   90.00
_cell.angle_beta   90.00
_cell.angle_gamma   90.00
#
_symmetry.space_group_name_H-M   'P 1'
#
loop_
_entity.id
_entity.type
_entity.pdbx_description
1 polymer ?
#
loop_
_entity_poly.entity_id
_entity_poly.type
_entity_poly.pdbx_seq_one_letter_code
_entity_poly.pdbx_strand_id
1 'polypeptide(L)' 'MDSSSPFDSIIFDLDDTLYSAKTGIGQSLKKNIDDFLVEKCGFPVSKASALRVELFKTYGSSLAGLRVIILFLALILN' A
#
# COMPACT_ATOMS: atom_id res chain seq x y z
N MET A 1 -5.80 16.39 43.36
CA MET A 1 -6.30 15.17 42.70
C MET A 1 -6.06 15.43 41.22
N ASP A 2 -4.82 15.26 40.79
CA ASP A 2 -4.41 15.70 39.46
C ASP A 2 -4.70 14.56 38.50
N SER A 3 -5.92 14.53 37.98
CA SER A 3 -6.40 13.53 37.01
C SER A 3 -5.95 13.88 35.58
N SER A 4 -4.76 14.44 35.43
CA SER A 4 -4.19 14.77 34.12
C SER A 4 -3.41 13.58 33.59
N SER A 5 -3.77 13.09 32.42
CA SER A 5 -2.93 12.13 31.67
C SER A 5 -1.54 12.76 31.46
N PRO A 6 -0.44 11.97 31.57
CA PRO A 6 0.90 12.44 31.23
C PRO A 6 1.13 12.55 29.71
N PHE A 7 0.15 12.12 28.90
CA PHE A 7 0.19 12.19 27.45
C PHE A 7 -0.91 13.11 26.93
N ASP A 8 -0.51 14.05 26.08
CA ASP A 8 -1.41 14.98 25.40
C ASP A 8 -2.07 14.37 24.16
N SER A 9 -1.44 13.37 23.55
CA SER A 9 -1.92 12.71 22.33
C SER A 9 -1.31 11.32 22.15
N ILE A 10 -2.07 10.42 21.51
CA ILE A 10 -1.64 9.08 21.12
C ILE A 10 -2.01 8.87 19.65
N ILE A 11 -1.08 8.36 18.86
CA ILE A 11 -1.30 7.98 17.46
C ILE A 11 -1.34 6.46 17.41
N PHE A 12 -2.42 5.93 16.82
CA PHE A 12 -2.56 4.51 16.56
C PHE A 12 -2.42 4.25 15.07
N ASP A 13 -1.61 3.26 14.74
CA ASP A 13 -1.72 2.60 13.45
C ASP A 13 -3.08 1.88 13.37
N LEU A 14 -3.62 1.75 12.16
CA LEU A 14 -4.94 1.18 11.94
C LEU A 14 -4.84 -0.32 11.63
N ASP A 15 -4.12 -0.64 10.56
CA ASP A 15 -4.05 -1.98 9.99
C ASP A 15 -3.23 -2.90 10.90
N ASP A 16 -3.71 -4.12 11.14
CA ASP A 16 -3.09 -5.10 12.05
C ASP A 16 -2.87 -4.61 13.50
N THR A 17 -3.36 -3.41 13.85
CA THR A 17 -3.24 -2.78 15.18
C THR A 17 -4.62 -2.59 15.81
N LEU A 18 -5.49 -1.78 15.20
CA LEU A 18 -6.86 -1.56 15.70
C LEU A 18 -7.83 -2.66 15.27
N TYR A 19 -7.46 -3.41 14.22
CA TYR A 19 -8.14 -4.64 13.85
C TYR A 19 -7.12 -5.74 13.57
N SER A 20 -7.51 -6.99 13.83
CA SER A 20 -6.61 -8.14 13.63
C SER A 20 -6.40 -8.43 12.15
N ALA A 21 -5.20 -8.86 11.77
CA ALA A 21 -4.89 -9.45 10.46
C ALA A 21 -5.85 -10.56 10.02
N LYS A 22 -6.53 -11.21 10.98
CA LYS A 22 -7.51 -12.29 10.74
C LYS A 22 -8.82 -11.80 10.11
N THR A 23 -9.07 -10.49 10.02
CA THR A 23 -10.25 -9.93 9.33
C THR A 23 -10.25 -10.21 7.83
N GLY A 24 -9.10 -10.58 7.25
CA GLY A 24 -8.97 -10.85 5.82
C GLY A 24 -8.87 -9.59 4.95
N ILE A 25 -9.00 -8.39 5.53
CA ILE A 25 -8.94 -7.11 4.81
C ILE A 25 -7.62 -6.98 4.06
N GLY A 26 -6.49 -7.25 4.73
CA GLY A 26 -5.17 -7.16 4.09
C GLY A 26 -4.96 -8.13 2.94
N GLN A 27 -5.58 -9.31 2.96
CA GLN A 27 -5.51 -10.28 1.87
C GLN A 27 -6.35 -9.82 0.67
N SER A 28 -7.58 -9.39 0.92
CA SER A 28 -8.46 -8.82 -0.11
C SER A 28 -7.86 -7.56 -0.74
N LEU A 29 -7.25 -6.70 0.06
CA LEU A 29 -6.54 -5.51 -0.44
C LEU A 29 -5.38 -5.87 -1.37
N LYS A 30 -4.54 -6.84 -0.99
CA LYS A 30 -3.42 -7.30 -1.83
C LYS A 30 -3.92 -7.85 -3.17
N LYS A 31 -5.03 -8.61 -3.15
CA LYS A 31 -5.68 -9.09 -4.37
C LYS A 31 -6.19 -7.94 -5.24
N ASN A 32 -6.86 -6.96 -4.65
CA ASN A 32 -7.36 -5.79 -5.40
C ASN A 32 -6.23 -5.00 -6.07
N ILE A 33 -5.06 -4.89 -5.42
CA ILE A 33 -3.89 -4.25 -6.02
C ILE A 33 -3.36 -5.10 -7.19
N ASP A 34 -3.27 -6.42 -7.03
CA ASP A 34 -2.84 -7.32 -8.10
C ASP A 34 -3.79 -7.21 -9.32
N ASP A 35 -5.11 -7.23 -9.08
CA ASP A 35 -6.13 -7.07 -10.11
C ASP A 35 -6.03 -5.69 -10.78
N PHE A 36 -5.79 -4.62 -10.02
CA PHE A 36 -5.57 -3.27 -10.57
C PHE A 36 -4.33 -3.21 -11.48
N LEU A 37 -3.22 -3.82 -11.07
CA LEU A 37 -1.99 -3.86 -11.89
C LEU A 37 -2.23 -4.57 -13.22
N VAL A 38 -3.07 -5.62 -13.23
CA VAL A 38 -3.44 -6.33 -14.46
C VAL A 38 -4.42 -5.52 -15.30
N GLU A 39 -5.57 -5.17 -14.74
CA GLU A 39 -6.70 -4.62 -15.49
C GLU A 39 -6.51 -3.17 -15.90
N LYS A 40 -5.83 -2.35 -15.07
CA LYS A 40 -5.69 -0.91 -15.29
C LYS A 40 -4.30 -0.53 -15.78
N CYS A 41 -3.27 -1.23 -15.34
CA CYS A 41 -1.90 -0.95 -15.77
C CYS A 41 -1.38 -1.89 -16.87
N GLY A 42 -2.12 -2.95 -17.21
CA GLY A 42 -1.77 -3.87 -18.30
C GLY A 42 -0.61 -4.80 -18.00
N PHE A 43 -0.25 -5.00 -16.72
CA PHE A 43 0.82 -5.93 -16.36
C PHE A 43 0.38 -7.40 -16.51
N PRO A 44 1.29 -8.31 -16.86
CA PRO A 44 0.97 -9.74 -16.91
C PRO A 44 0.55 -10.27 -15.52
N VAL A 45 -0.49 -11.12 -15.49
CA VAL A 45 -1.00 -11.77 -14.26
C VAL A 45 0.12 -12.49 -13.50
N SER A 46 1.01 -13.17 -14.22
CA SER A 46 2.16 -13.89 -13.63
C SER A 46 3.17 -12.99 -12.92
N LYS A 47 3.15 -11.68 -13.19
CA LYS A 47 4.08 -10.69 -12.63
C LYS A 47 3.45 -9.77 -11.60
N ALA A 48 2.12 -9.66 -11.54
CA ALA A 48 1.42 -8.67 -10.72
C ALA A 48 1.80 -8.75 -9.23
N SER A 49 1.74 -9.94 -8.62
CA SER A 49 2.07 -10.13 -7.20
C SER A 49 3.54 -9.83 -6.89
N ALA A 50 4.47 -10.24 -7.77
CA ALA A 50 5.89 -9.95 -7.61
C ALA A 50 6.17 -8.44 -7.70
N LEU A 51 5.55 -7.77 -8.68
CA LEU A 51 5.67 -6.33 -8.87
C LEU A 51 5.10 -5.57 -7.67
N ARG A 52 3.91 -5.96 -7.15
CA ARG A 52 3.33 -5.35 -5.94
C ARG A 52 4.30 -5.39 -4.77
N VAL A 53 4.94 -6.54 -4.53
CA VAL A 53 5.92 -6.74 -3.44
C VAL A 53 7.18 -5.91 -3.67
N GLU A 54 7.69 -5.85 -4.90
CA GLU A 54 8.85 -5.05 -5.26
C GLU A 54 8.58 -3.55 -5.02
N LEU A 55 7.46 -3.03 -5.54
CA LEU A 55 7.08 -1.63 -5.35
C LEU A 55 6.89 -1.29 -3.87
N PHE A 56 6.30 -2.19 -3.09
CA PHE A 56 6.15 -2.00 -1.64
C PHE A 56 7.51 -1.91 -0.93
N LYS A 57 8.42 -2.85 -1.21
CA LYS A 57 9.74 -2.89 -0.57
C LYS A 57 10.61 -1.70 -0.93
N THR A 58 10.53 -1.24 -2.17
CA THR A 58 11.38 -0.15 -2.67
C THR A 58 10.85 1.24 -2.29
N TYR A 59 9.53 1.42 -2.27
CA TYR A 59 8.91 2.76 -2.15
C TYR A 59 7.99 2.91 -0.92
N GLY A 60 7.96 1.92 -0.02
CA GLY A 60 7.13 1.92 1.18
C GLY A 60 5.64 1.64 0.94
N SER A 61 5.16 1.77 -0.30
CA SER A 61 3.85 1.29 -0.73
C SER A 61 3.84 1.00 -2.23
N SER A 62 3.02 0.06 -2.66
CA SER A 62 2.89 -0.26 -4.09
C SER A 62 2.37 0.93 -4.91
N LEU A 63 1.49 1.75 -4.32
CA LEU A 63 0.99 2.97 -4.97
C LEU A 63 2.08 4.03 -5.15
N ALA A 64 2.92 4.26 -4.13
CA ALA A 64 4.04 5.20 -4.25
C ALA A 64 4.98 4.79 -5.39
N GLY A 65 5.33 3.51 -5.47
CA GLY A 65 6.16 3.00 -6.56
C GLY A 65 5.51 3.16 -7.94
N LEU A 66 4.21 2.87 -8.05
CA LEU A 66 3.48 3.07 -9.30
C LEU A 66 3.46 4.55 -9.73
N ARG A 67 3.28 5.48 -8.78
CA ARG A 67 3.33 6.93 -9.06
C ARG A 67 4.68 7.36 -9.61
N VAL A 68 5.78 6.85 -9.06
CA VAL A 68 7.14 7.14 -9.55
C VAL A 68 7.30 6.66 -11.00
N ILE A 69 6.86 5.43 -11.31
CA ILE A 69 6.95 4.87 -12.66
C ILE A 69 6.12 5.70 -13.66
N ILE A 70 4.87 6.02 -13.32
CA ILE A 70 3.99 6.79 -14.20
C ILE A 70 4.55 8.19 -14.45
N LEU A 71 5.05 8.87 -13.41
CA LEU A 71 5.63 10.20 -13.56
C LEU A 71 6.89 10.16 -14.42
N PHE A 72 7.73 9.14 -14.25
CA PHE A 72 8.94 8.95 -15.05
C PHE A 72 8.62 8.69 -16.52
N LEU A 73 7.63 7.83 -16.81
CA LEU A 73 7.16 7.61 -18.18
C LEU A 73 6.60 8.89 -18.81
N ALA A 74 5.81 9.65 -18.05
CA ALA A 74 5.26 10.92 -18.52
C ALA A 74 6.37 11.96 -18.83
N LEU A 75 7.51 11.93 -18.13
CA LEU A 75 8.65 12.80 -18.41
C LEU A 75 9.43 12.40 -19.67
N ILE A 76 9.43 11.12 -20.04
CA ILE A 76 10.17 10.62 -21.21
C ILE A 76 9.33 10.72 -22.50
N LEU A 77 8.00 10.70 -22.36
CA LEU A 77 7.07 10.76 -23.49
C LEU A 77 6.65 12.20 -23.88
N ASN A 78 7.08 13.21 -23.13
CA ASN A 78 6.95 14.64 -23.47
C ASN A 78 8.31 15.21 -23.91
#